data_AF-A0A9W6U1T4-F1
#
_entry.id   AF-A0A9W6U1T4-F1
#
_cell.length_a   1.000
_cell.length_b   1.000
_cell.length_c   1.000
_cell.angle_alpha   90.00
_cell.angle_beta   90.00
_cell.angle_gamma   90.00
#
_symmetry.space_group_name_H-M   'P 1'
#
loop_
_entity.id
_entity.type
_entity.pdbx_description
1 polymer ?
#
loop_
_entity_poly.entity_id
_entity_poly.type
_entity_poly.pdbx_seq_one_letter_code
_entity_poly.pdbx_strand_id
1 'polypeptide(L)'
;MSDVNARAPVPDNWDASHIASHIPSQKGRVAIVTGANSGIGYETALELARKGAHVVLACRNEQRGREAEAKLRATLAATPEAGSVQFVTLDLGDLASVKQFSDDFTRRHARLDLLINNAGVMGGAYATTVDGYERQFATNHLGHFALTAQLFPLLKASAPSRVVNVSSMVHRAAPTWNEDDIMVTCADKYREMDNYGVTKLSNILFTKELARRIKAAGVQGVTSVACHPGITATSLATVSAASSDSWLWWMVYKVTDWSPRQSCPMGALPTLYAATGSDVEGGDFFGPKHLKTFGYPVREDPSELSKSESGAKKLWTLSERLTKLSFDIKNSSAIVVTWQRTVPVPTSTLSEIAFLTFFSSLPCGKTSKTLLRKCLMQWGFRHKEVRLLSHKPRYRLHQDVGAVPQRSCLDQQLGTKVASDILSVLAFGSGAGSVGVVLVDFADLRSVERFCEEWKKVARSVELADQQHWKDFYK
;
A
#
# COMPACT_ATOMS: atom_id res chain seq x y z
N MET A 1 2.23 0.21 24.69
CA MET A 1 3.13 0.98 23.80
C MET A 1 4.52 0.88 24.39
N SER A 2 5.56 0.58 23.59
CA SER A 2 6.93 0.60 24.09
C SER A 2 7.32 2.04 24.42
N ASP A 3 7.97 2.25 25.56
CA ASP A 3 8.56 3.52 25.96
C ASP A 3 9.49 4.01 24.83
N VAL A 4 9.30 5.24 24.35
CA VAL A 4 10.14 5.83 23.30
C VAL A 4 11.60 5.88 23.76
N ASN A 5 11.84 5.97 25.08
CA ASN A 5 13.17 5.94 25.70
C ASN A 5 13.82 4.54 25.72
N ALA A 6 13.06 3.47 25.48
CA ALA A 6 13.60 2.12 25.40
C ALA A 6 14.09 1.73 23.99
N ARG A 7 13.85 2.59 22.98
CA ARG A 7 14.28 2.36 21.60
C ARG A 7 15.66 2.97 21.37
N ALA A 8 16.43 2.36 20.46
CA ALA A 8 17.75 2.88 20.11
C ALA A 8 17.64 4.35 19.64
N PRO A 9 18.55 5.23 20.11
CA PRO A 9 18.58 6.60 19.65
C PRO A 9 18.96 6.63 18.16
N VAL A 10 18.51 7.68 17.48
CA VAL A 10 18.99 7.98 16.13
C VAL A 10 20.51 8.16 16.20
N PRO A 11 21.32 7.45 15.40
CA PRO A 11 22.76 7.62 15.39
C PRO A 11 23.15 9.09 15.15
N ASP A 12 24.08 9.61 15.97
CA ASP A 12 24.54 11.01 15.90
C ASP A 12 25.24 11.38 14.58
N ASN A 13 25.49 10.40 13.71
CA ASN A 13 26.15 10.57 12.40
C ASN A 13 25.18 10.95 11.26
N TRP A 14 23.88 11.10 11.50
CA TRP A 14 22.95 11.61 10.48
C TRP A 14 23.12 13.12 10.25
N ASP A 15 24.30 13.53 9.75
CA ASP A 15 24.62 14.90 9.38
C ASP A 15 24.40 15.19 7.88
N ALA A 16 24.15 16.45 7.50
CA ALA A 16 23.87 16.80 6.11
C ALA A 16 25.11 16.80 5.20
N SER A 17 26.31 16.97 5.76
CA SER A 17 27.57 16.82 5.02
C SER A 17 27.78 15.38 4.54
N HIS A 18 27.16 14.41 5.21
CA HIS A 18 27.37 12.99 5.02
C HIS A 18 26.05 12.21 4.85
N ILE A 19 24.95 12.86 4.47
CA ILE A 19 23.63 12.25 4.26
C ILE A 19 23.71 10.98 3.40
N ALA A 20 24.58 11.00 2.39
CA ALA A 20 24.85 9.86 1.55
C ALA A 20 25.51 8.70 2.31
N SER A 21 26.49 8.90 3.19
CA SER A 21 27.16 7.78 3.87
C SER A 21 26.28 7.02 4.89
N HIS A 22 25.14 7.58 5.28
CA HIS A 22 24.28 6.98 6.32
C HIS A 22 22.99 6.35 5.80
N ILE A 23 22.63 6.62 4.54
CA ILE A 23 21.56 5.90 3.85
C ILE A 23 22.15 4.58 3.33
N PRO A 24 21.65 3.40 3.75
CA PRO A 24 22.06 2.13 3.17
C PRO A 24 21.79 2.10 1.66
N SER A 25 22.48 1.22 0.92
CA SER A 25 22.19 1.05 -0.51
C SER A 25 20.70 0.78 -0.74
N GLN A 26 20.12 1.49 -1.69
CA GLN A 26 18.75 1.34 -2.16
C GLN A 26 18.70 0.66 -3.53
N LYS A 27 19.81 0.05 -3.98
CA LYS A 27 19.91 -0.62 -5.27
C LYS A 27 18.83 -1.69 -5.43
N GLY A 28 18.10 -1.62 -6.53
CA GLY A 28 17.00 -2.55 -6.84
C GLY A 28 15.70 -2.28 -6.07
N ARG A 29 15.64 -1.26 -5.22
CA ARG A 29 14.40 -0.82 -4.53
C ARG A 29 13.64 0.19 -5.38
N VAL A 30 12.33 0.18 -5.26
CA VAL A 30 11.42 1.13 -5.91
C VAL A 30 10.76 2.01 -4.87
N ALA A 31 10.84 3.33 -5.07
CA ALA A 31 10.23 4.33 -4.20
C ALA A 31 9.22 5.18 -4.96
N ILE A 32 8.13 5.57 -4.31
CA ILE A 32 7.23 6.63 -4.74
C ILE A 32 7.40 7.79 -3.77
N VAL A 33 7.63 9.00 -4.29
CA VAL A 33 7.65 10.23 -3.49
C VAL A 33 6.59 11.17 -4.04
N THR A 34 5.54 11.43 -3.25
CA THR A 34 4.49 12.38 -3.66
C THR A 34 4.99 13.82 -3.49
N GLY A 35 4.70 14.70 -4.45
CA GLY A 35 5.14 16.11 -4.40
C GLY A 35 6.65 16.28 -4.53
N ALA A 36 7.32 15.42 -5.30
CA ALA A 36 8.77 15.41 -5.47
C ALA A 36 9.32 16.42 -6.49
N ASN A 37 8.50 17.34 -6.99
CA ASN A 37 8.93 18.34 -7.97
C ASN A 37 9.61 19.57 -7.33
N SER A 38 9.63 19.68 -5.99
CA SER A 38 10.31 20.77 -5.29
C SER A 38 10.55 20.44 -3.81
N GLY A 39 11.37 21.25 -3.13
CA GLY A 39 11.52 21.24 -1.68
C GLY A 39 11.94 19.89 -1.10
N ILE A 40 11.35 19.52 0.04
CA ILE A 40 11.68 18.29 0.78
C ILE A 40 11.50 17.03 -0.05
N GLY A 41 10.43 16.95 -0.86
CA GLY A 41 10.16 15.80 -1.72
C GLY A 41 11.22 15.63 -2.82
N TYR A 42 11.70 16.74 -3.40
CA TYR A 42 12.76 16.73 -4.40
C TYR A 42 14.08 16.21 -3.81
N GLU A 43 14.49 16.73 -2.65
CA GLU A 43 15.72 16.30 -1.97
C GLU A 43 15.63 14.84 -1.50
N THR A 44 14.46 14.42 -1.01
CA THR A 44 14.21 13.01 -0.65
C THR A 44 14.37 12.10 -1.87
N ALA A 45 13.82 12.49 -3.02
CA ALA A 45 13.95 11.73 -4.26
C ALA A 45 15.40 11.68 -4.76
N LEU A 46 16.12 12.81 -4.68
CA LEU A 46 17.53 12.91 -5.04
C LEU A 46 18.38 11.93 -4.24
N GLU A 47 18.27 11.93 -2.91
CA GLU A 47 19.11 11.09 -2.05
C GLU A 47 18.79 9.59 -2.19
N LEU A 48 17.51 9.23 -2.32
CA LEU A 48 17.13 7.84 -2.59
C LEU A 48 17.69 7.37 -3.94
N ALA A 49 17.60 8.20 -4.99
CA ALA A 49 18.14 7.88 -6.30
C ALA A 49 19.68 7.84 -6.30
N ARG A 50 20.36 8.76 -5.61
CA ARG A 50 21.83 8.71 -5.39
C ARG A 50 22.29 7.41 -4.76
N LYS A 51 21.40 6.73 -4.02
CA LYS A 51 21.66 5.46 -3.35
C LYS A 51 21.24 4.22 -4.13
N GLY A 52 20.84 4.39 -5.40
CA GLY A 52 20.54 3.28 -6.30
C GLY A 52 19.05 2.95 -6.44
N ALA A 53 18.15 3.70 -5.80
CA ALA A 53 16.71 3.47 -5.94
C ALA A 53 16.18 3.89 -7.31
N HIS A 54 15.16 3.19 -7.79
CA HIS A 54 14.27 3.73 -8.83
C HIS A 54 13.18 4.55 -8.14
N VAL A 55 13.14 5.87 -8.39
CA VAL A 55 12.23 6.80 -7.71
C VAL A 55 11.19 7.36 -8.67
N VAL A 56 9.92 7.17 -8.33
CA VAL A 56 8.78 7.77 -9.02
C VAL A 56 8.43 9.11 -8.38
N LEU A 57 8.60 10.17 -9.16
CA LEU A 57 8.25 11.55 -8.80
C LEU A 57 6.75 11.74 -9.08
N ALA A 58 5.91 11.45 -8.09
CA ALA A 58 4.46 11.53 -8.25
C ALA A 58 3.97 12.96 -7.98
N CYS A 59 3.71 13.74 -9.02
CA CYS A 59 3.40 15.17 -8.89
C CYS A 59 2.17 15.57 -9.73
N ARG A 60 1.43 16.59 -9.28
CA ARG A 60 0.23 17.08 -9.99
C ARG A 60 0.53 17.81 -11.29
N ASN A 61 1.52 18.70 -11.27
CA ASN A 61 1.83 19.57 -12.41
C ASN A 61 2.87 18.90 -13.31
N GLU A 62 2.48 18.57 -14.54
CA GLU A 62 3.33 17.88 -15.50
C GLU A 62 4.60 18.66 -15.84
N GLN A 63 4.48 19.94 -16.17
CA GLN A 63 5.63 20.77 -16.55
C GLN A 63 6.69 20.80 -15.44
N ARG A 64 6.30 21.18 -14.21
CA ARG A 64 7.21 21.23 -13.06
C ARG A 64 7.76 19.84 -12.70
N GLY A 65 6.96 18.79 -12.89
CA GLY A 65 7.37 17.41 -12.69
C GLY A 65 8.48 16.99 -13.66
N ARG A 66 8.31 17.26 -14.96
CA ARG A 66 9.32 16.96 -15.99
C ARG A 66 10.58 17.80 -15.84
N GLU A 67 10.45 19.08 -15.47
CA GLU A 67 11.60 19.93 -15.16
C GLU A 67 12.41 19.39 -13.97
N ALA A 68 11.74 18.94 -12.91
CA ALA A 68 12.40 18.32 -11.76
C ALA A 68 13.07 16.99 -12.14
N GLU A 69 12.40 16.16 -12.93
CA GLU A 69 12.97 14.91 -13.45
C GLU A 69 14.25 15.16 -14.25
N ALA A 70 14.23 16.12 -15.18
CA ALA A 70 15.40 16.46 -15.99
C ALA A 70 16.59 16.94 -15.13
N LYS A 71 16.33 17.81 -14.14
CA LYS A 71 17.35 18.29 -13.19
C LYS A 71 17.94 17.16 -12.36
N LEU A 72 17.11 16.26 -11.85
CA LEU A 72 17.56 15.09 -11.10
C LEU A 72 18.40 14.15 -11.97
N ARG A 73 17.94 13.83 -13.20
CA ARG A 73 18.71 13.01 -14.14
C ARG A 73 20.09 13.60 -14.43
N ALA A 74 20.18 14.91 -14.67
CA ALA A 74 21.46 15.59 -14.88
C ALA A 74 22.37 15.53 -13.64
N THR A 75 21.80 15.72 -12.45
CA THR A 75 22.54 15.64 -11.18
C THR A 75 23.06 14.23 -10.90
N LEU A 76 22.26 13.22 -11.23
CA LEU A 76 22.57 11.81 -10.99
C LEU A 76 23.57 11.23 -12.00
N ALA A 77 23.69 11.83 -13.20
CA ALA A 77 24.64 11.38 -14.22
C ALA A 77 26.10 11.37 -13.75
N ALA A 78 26.45 12.22 -12.78
CA ALA A 78 27.78 12.25 -12.16
C ALA A 78 27.99 11.18 -11.06
N THR A 79 26.98 10.36 -10.75
CA THR A 79 27.00 9.37 -9.67
C THR A 79 26.92 7.95 -10.26
N PRO A 80 28.03 7.19 -10.34
CA PRO A 80 28.08 5.91 -11.05
C PRO A 80 27.07 4.85 -10.57
N GLU A 81 26.79 4.81 -9.26
CA GLU A 81 25.85 3.86 -8.65
C GLU A 81 24.46 4.46 -8.40
N ALA A 82 24.15 5.62 -8.99
CA ALA A 82 22.82 6.17 -8.91
C ALA A 82 21.81 5.26 -9.59
N GLY A 83 20.61 5.24 -9.04
CA GLY A 83 19.45 4.62 -9.66
C GLY A 83 18.86 5.54 -10.72
N SER A 84 17.53 5.55 -10.81
CA SER A 84 16.83 6.32 -11.83
C SER A 84 15.65 7.05 -11.25
N VAL A 85 15.22 8.11 -11.94
CA VAL A 85 14.02 8.86 -11.59
C VAL A 85 13.05 8.85 -12.76
N GLN A 86 11.75 8.81 -12.47
CA GLN A 86 10.71 8.96 -13.48
C GLN A 86 9.58 9.85 -12.97
N PHE A 87 9.14 10.80 -13.78
CA PHE A 87 7.94 11.58 -13.46
C PHE A 87 6.68 10.78 -13.82
N VAL A 88 5.67 10.83 -12.93
CA VAL A 88 4.32 10.33 -13.20
C VAL A 88 3.30 11.30 -12.59
N THR A 89 2.26 11.65 -13.35
CA THR A 89 1.20 12.55 -12.89
C THR A 89 0.39 11.91 -11.77
N LEU A 90 0.18 12.66 -10.68
CA LEU A 90 -0.70 12.28 -9.57
C LEU A 90 -1.32 13.55 -8.96
N ASP A 91 -2.64 13.67 -9.01
CA ASP A 91 -3.38 14.66 -8.24
C ASP A 91 -4.03 13.99 -7.01
N LEU A 92 -3.54 14.32 -5.82
CA LEU A 92 -4.09 13.80 -4.56
C LEU A 92 -5.43 14.43 -4.17
N GLY A 93 -5.82 15.54 -4.82
CA GLY A 93 -7.14 16.15 -4.66
C GLY A 93 -8.22 15.44 -5.48
N ASP A 94 -7.86 14.50 -6.35
CA ASP A 94 -8.79 13.77 -7.22
C ASP A 94 -8.61 12.25 -6.98
N LEU A 95 -9.60 11.63 -6.34
CA LEU A 95 -9.54 10.20 -6.02
C LEU A 95 -9.52 9.30 -7.27
N ALA A 96 -10.06 9.76 -8.40
CA ALA A 96 -9.95 9.03 -9.66
C ALA A 96 -8.51 9.08 -10.19
N SER A 97 -7.82 10.23 -10.07
CA SER A 97 -6.39 10.35 -10.37
C SER A 97 -5.54 9.41 -9.51
N VAL A 98 -5.82 9.33 -8.19
CA VAL A 98 -5.13 8.41 -7.27
C VAL A 98 -5.33 6.95 -7.68
N LYS A 99 -6.56 6.57 -8.06
CA LYS A 99 -6.87 5.22 -8.54
C LYS A 99 -6.12 4.90 -9.83
N GLN A 100 -6.19 5.78 -10.82
CA GLN A 100 -5.51 5.59 -12.10
C GLN A 100 -4.00 5.44 -11.91
N PHE A 101 -3.40 6.31 -11.10
CA PHE A 101 -1.98 6.23 -10.76
C PHE A 101 -1.62 4.87 -10.13
N SER A 102 -2.44 4.38 -9.19
CA SER A 102 -2.19 3.12 -8.48
C SER A 102 -2.30 1.91 -9.42
N ASP A 103 -3.32 1.89 -10.28
CA ASP A 103 -3.51 0.85 -11.30
C ASP A 103 -2.35 0.86 -12.31
N ASP A 104 -1.96 2.04 -12.80
CA ASP A 104 -0.85 2.19 -13.74
C ASP A 104 0.50 1.81 -13.11
N PHE A 105 0.71 2.14 -11.84
CA PHE A 105 1.93 1.80 -11.13
C PHE A 105 2.03 0.28 -10.93
N THR A 106 0.99 -0.36 -10.44
CA THR A 106 0.98 -1.82 -10.20
C THR A 106 1.08 -2.65 -11.48
N ARG A 107 0.63 -2.13 -12.62
CA ARG A 107 0.87 -2.74 -13.94
C ARG A 107 2.33 -2.66 -14.39
N ARG A 108 3.03 -1.58 -14.07
CA ARG A 108 4.41 -1.30 -14.56
C ARG A 108 5.50 -1.73 -13.59
N HIS A 109 5.19 -1.85 -12.31
CA HIS A 109 6.15 -2.13 -11.27
C HIS A 109 5.74 -3.38 -10.48
N ALA A 110 6.62 -4.38 -10.47
CA ALA A 110 6.43 -5.61 -9.70
C ALA A 110 6.74 -5.46 -8.21
N ARG A 111 7.24 -4.28 -7.77
CA ARG A 111 7.59 -4.01 -6.37
C ARG A 111 7.40 -2.54 -5.99
N LEU A 112 7.15 -2.31 -4.71
CA LEU A 112 7.16 -1.00 -4.05
C LEU A 112 7.75 -1.14 -2.65
N ASP A 113 8.91 -0.55 -2.44
CA ASP A 113 9.67 -0.66 -1.19
C ASP A 113 9.44 0.53 -0.26
N LEU A 114 9.29 1.72 -0.82
CA LEU A 114 9.13 2.96 -0.07
C LEU A 114 7.97 3.78 -0.66
N LEU A 115 6.93 4.01 0.14
CA LEU A 115 5.87 4.97 -0.17
C LEU A 115 6.03 6.19 0.73
N ILE A 116 6.52 7.29 0.15
CA ILE A 116 6.75 8.55 0.86
C ILE A 116 5.59 9.50 0.55
N ASN A 117 4.63 9.56 1.48
CA ASN A 117 3.49 10.47 1.47
C ASN A 117 3.95 11.85 1.94
N ASN A 118 4.62 12.58 1.04
CA ASN A 118 5.26 13.87 1.30
C ASN A 118 4.41 15.07 0.89
N ALA A 119 3.65 14.96 -0.20
CA ALA A 119 2.89 16.07 -0.76
C ALA A 119 1.98 16.75 0.29
N GLY A 120 1.77 18.04 0.13
CA GLY A 120 0.79 18.73 0.94
C GLY A 120 0.49 20.11 0.39
N VAL A 121 -0.73 20.55 0.65
CA VAL A 121 -1.16 21.93 0.48
C VAL A 121 -1.37 22.53 1.87
N MET A 122 -0.98 23.78 2.00
CA MET A 122 -1.13 24.59 3.19
C MET A 122 -1.79 25.86 2.71
N GLY A 123 -2.92 26.17 3.32
CA GLY A 123 -3.50 27.49 3.20
C GLY A 123 -4.53 27.73 2.10
N GLY A 124 -4.85 29.02 1.95
CA GLY A 124 -5.85 29.58 1.05
C GLY A 124 -7.29 29.51 1.57
N ALA A 125 -8.19 30.25 0.92
CA ALA A 125 -9.62 30.25 1.23
C ALA A 125 -10.23 28.84 1.13
N TYR A 126 -11.33 28.62 1.87
CA TYR A 126 -12.10 27.39 1.83
C TYR A 126 -12.44 27.03 0.38
N ALA A 127 -12.09 25.81 0.00
CA ALA A 127 -12.45 25.25 -1.29
C ALA A 127 -12.61 23.75 -1.17
N THR A 128 -13.39 23.19 -2.08
CA THR A 128 -13.56 21.74 -2.21
C THR A 128 -12.78 21.20 -3.40
N THR A 129 -12.38 19.94 -3.31
CA THR A 129 -11.84 19.20 -4.45
C THR A 129 -12.95 18.73 -5.39
N VAL A 130 -12.57 18.07 -6.50
CA VAL A 130 -13.52 17.47 -7.45
C VAL A 130 -14.46 16.44 -6.80
N ASP A 131 -14.00 15.79 -5.72
CA ASP A 131 -14.79 14.84 -4.92
C ASP A 131 -15.69 15.52 -3.87
N GLY A 132 -15.66 16.85 -3.77
CA GLY A 132 -16.48 17.63 -2.83
C GLY A 132 -15.92 17.73 -1.41
N TYR A 133 -14.65 17.39 -1.18
CA TYR A 133 -14.02 17.42 0.14
C TYR A 133 -13.15 18.65 0.34
N GLU A 134 -13.01 19.14 1.58
CA GLU A 134 -12.16 20.30 1.88
C GLU A 134 -10.73 20.06 1.39
N ARG A 135 -10.19 21.02 0.63
CA ARG A 135 -8.97 20.89 -0.16
C ARG A 135 -7.75 20.40 0.62
N GLN A 136 -7.48 20.96 1.80
CA GLN A 136 -6.34 20.56 2.62
C GLN A 136 -6.51 19.13 3.14
N PHE A 137 -7.66 18.80 3.72
CA PHE A 137 -7.94 17.46 4.24
C PHE A 137 -7.93 16.40 3.14
N ALA A 138 -8.55 16.71 2.00
CA ALA A 138 -8.57 15.84 0.83
C ALA A 138 -7.16 15.53 0.33
N THR A 139 -6.34 16.56 0.09
CA THR A 139 -5.01 16.39 -0.50
C THR A 139 -4.01 15.80 0.49
N ASN A 140 -3.98 16.32 1.72
CA ASN A 140 -2.94 15.99 2.70
C ASN A 140 -3.15 14.61 3.32
N HIS A 141 -4.42 14.20 3.48
CA HIS A 141 -4.81 12.98 4.18
C HIS A 141 -5.60 12.00 3.30
N LEU A 142 -6.77 12.37 2.74
CA LEU A 142 -7.62 11.39 2.02
C LEU A 142 -6.95 10.80 0.77
N GLY A 143 -6.29 11.62 -0.05
CA GLY A 143 -5.56 11.17 -1.23
C GLY A 143 -4.44 10.20 -0.86
N HIS A 144 -3.67 10.50 0.19
CA HIS A 144 -2.62 9.60 0.69
C HIS A 144 -3.17 8.33 1.34
N PHE A 145 -4.30 8.41 2.04
CA PHE A 145 -5.00 7.25 2.57
C PHE A 145 -5.40 6.32 1.41
N ALA A 146 -6.06 6.86 0.38
CA ALA A 146 -6.48 6.11 -0.79
C ALA A 146 -5.30 5.52 -1.57
N LEU A 147 -4.22 6.28 -1.74
CA LEU A 147 -3.00 5.83 -2.40
C LEU A 147 -2.35 4.67 -1.64
N THR A 148 -2.23 4.82 -0.31
CA THR A 148 -1.64 3.80 0.56
C THR A 148 -2.51 2.54 0.54
N ALA A 149 -3.84 2.67 0.64
CA ALA A 149 -4.77 1.54 0.63
C ALA A 149 -4.64 0.70 -0.66
N GLN A 150 -4.58 1.36 -1.82
CA GLN A 150 -4.51 0.69 -3.12
C GLN A 150 -3.14 0.07 -3.39
N LEU A 151 -2.06 0.68 -2.91
CA LEU A 151 -0.69 0.16 -3.09
C LEU A 151 -0.25 -0.82 -1.99
N PHE A 152 -1.05 -0.98 -0.93
CA PHE A 152 -0.71 -1.84 0.21
C PHE A 152 -0.46 -3.31 -0.14
N PRO A 153 -1.23 -3.96 -1.04
CA PRO A 153 -0.92 -5.33 -1.47
C PRO A 153 0.49 -5.45 -2.07
N LEU A 154 0.93 -4.46 -2.85
CA LEU A 154 2.26 -4.44 -3.45
C LEU A 154 3.35 -4.17 -2.42
N LEU A 155 3.10 -3.26 -1.47
CA LEU A 155 3.99 -3.04 -0.31
C LEU A 155 4.20 -4.34 0.47
N LYS A 156 3.13 -5.11 0.71
CA LYS A 156 3.23 -6.43 1.36
C LYS A 156 4.05 -7.44 0.56
N ALA A 157 3.82 -7.52 -0.75
CA ALA A 157 4.57 -8.42 -1.63
C ALA A 157 6.06 -8.04 -1.72
N SER A 158 6.40 -6.78 -1.47
CA SER A 158 7.74 -6.21 -1.57
C SER A 158 8.48 -6.11 -0.23
N ALA A 159 7.96 -6.73 0.82
CA ALA A 159 8.58 -6.67 2.14
C ALA A 159 10.07 -7.11 2.09
N PRO A 160 11.00 -6.39 2.76
CA PRO A 160 10.76 -5.27 3.66
C PRO A 160 10.39 -3.96 2.95
N SER A 161 9.25 -3.38 3.34
CA SER A 161 8.72 -2.14 2.77
C SER A 161 8.22 -1.17 3.85
N ARG A 162 8.10 0.10 3.48
CA ARG A 162 7.78 1.18 4.42
C ARG A 162 6.88 2.25 3.82
N VAL A 163 5.87 2.63 4.60
CA VAL A 163 5.07 3.83 4.38
C VAL A 163 5.58 4.93 5.31
N VAL A 164 5.94 6.09 4.75
CA VAL A 164 6.40 7.26 5.50
C VAL A 164 5.41 8.40 5.28
N ASN A 165 4.74 8.85 6.33
CA ASN A 165 3.80 9.96 6.27
C ASN A 165 4.45 11.25 6.79
N VAL A 166 4.57 12.26 5.93
CA VAL A 166 5.13 13.56 6.32
C VAL A 166 4.04 14.42 6.97
N SER A 167 4.25 14.73 8.23
CA SER A 167 3.43 15.62 9.06
C SER A 167 4.11 17.00 9.19
N SER A 168 3.76 17.77 10.21
CA SER A 168 4.31 19.09 10.53
C SER A 168 4.24 19.30 12.04
N MET A 169 5.07 20.18 12.59
CA MET A 169 4.95 20.63 13.98
C MET A 169 3.57 21.21 14.30
N VAL A 170 2.88 21.77 13.30
CA VAL A 170 1.54 22.36 13.45
C VAL A 170 0.51 21.33 13.93
N HIS A 171 0.77 20.02 13.82
CA HIS A 171 -0.09 18.98 14.43
C HIS A 171 -0.25 19.15 15.94
N ARG A 172 0.74 19.76 16.62
CA ARG A 172 0.71 20.01 18.06
C ARG A 172 -0.27 21.11 18.44
N ALA A 173 -0.54 22.00 17.50
CA ALA A 173 -1.39 23.16 17.70
C ALA A 173 -2.84 22.92 17.30
N ALA A 174 -3.21 21.73 16.79
CA ALA A 174 -4.52 21.40 16.20
C ALA A 174 -5.70 21.71 17.16
N PRO A 175 -6.21 22.96 17.17
CA PRO A 175 -6.99 23.47 18.29
C PRO A 175 -8.47 23.15 18.11
N THR A 176 -8.86 22.83 16.87
CA THR A 176 -10.20 22.48 16.44
C THR A 176 -10.41 20.98 16.32
N TRP A 177 -9.48 20.15 16.83
CA TRP A 177 -9.63 18.70 16.77
C TRP A 177 -10.91 18.25 17.48
N ASN A 178 -11.81 17.66 16.70
CA ASN A 178 -12.99 16.97 17.17
C ASN A 178 -13.05 15.61 16.48
N GLU A 179 -12.97 14.52 17.25
CA GLU A 179 -12.95 13.17 16.68
C GLU A 179 -14.27 12.75 16.02
N ASP A 180 -15.37 13.45 16.33
CA ASP A 180 -16.69 13.25 15.72
C ASP A 180 -16.97 14.19 14.54
N ASP A 181 -16.19 15.27 14.40
CA ASP A 181 -16.31 16.27 13.33
C ASP A 181 -14.91 16.68 12.82
N ILE A 182 -14.18 15.71 12.26
CA ILE A 182 -12.75 15.86 11.90
C ILE A 182 -12.55 16.77 10.69
N MET A 183 -13.37 16.62 9.65
CA MET A 183 -13.23 17.37 8.40
C MET A 183 -14.27 18.49 8.34
N VAL A 184 -13.80 19.72 8.19
CA VAL A 184 -14.69 20.88 8.02
C VAL A 184 -15.44 20.82 6.69
N THR A 185 -16.72 21.18 6.72
CA THR A 185 -17.65 21.02 5.60
C THR A 185 -18.24 22.33 5.07
N CYS A 186 -17.90 23.49 5.66
CA CYS A 186 -18.37 24.79 5.20
C CYS A 186 -17.34 25.91 5.47
N ALA A 187 -17.48 27.01 4.74
CA ALA A 187 -16.58 28.16 4.82
C ALA A 187 -16.61 28.85 6.20
N ASP A 188 -17.77 28.96 6.84
CA ASP A 188 -17.92 29.69 8.12
C ASP A 188 -17.11 29.08 9.27
N LYS A 189 -16.94 27.75 9.23
CA LYS A 189 -16.16 26.98 10.20
C LYS A 189 -14.68 26.84 9.82
N TYR A 190 -14.31 27.20 8.60
CA TYR A 190 -12.95 27.02 8.10
C TYR A 190 -12.00 28.03 8.75
N ARG A 191 -10.88 27.51 9.26
CA ARG A 191 -9.77 28.25 9.85
C ARG A 191 -8.50 27.67 9.27
N GLU A 192 -7.91 28.41 8.33
CA GLU A 192 -6.84 27.97 7.44
C GLU A 192 -5.75 27.14 8.13
N MET A 193 -5.12 27.70 9.17
CA MET A 193 -4.02 27.06 9.88
C MET A 193 -4.47 25.98 10.87
N ASP A 194 -5.65 26.12 11.46
CA ASP A 194 -6.20 25.13 12.38
C ASP A 194 -6.54 23.85 11.62
N ASN A 195 -7.24 23.99 10.49
CA ASN A 195 -7.56 22.87 9.61
C ASN A 195 -6.30 22.23 9.03
N TYR A 196 -5.29 23.03 8.66
CA TYR A 196 -3.98 22.48 8.28
C TYR A 196 -3.39 21.62 9.40
N GLY A 197 -3.40 22.12 10.65
CA GLY A 197 -2.97 21.37 11.83
C GLY A 197 -3.72 20.05 12.02
N VAL A 198 -5.04 20.05 11.82
CA VAL A 198 -5.88 18.83 11.83
C VAL A 198 -5.45 17.84 10.74
N THR A 199 -5.12 18.29 9.53
CA THR A 199 -4.61 17.38 8.49
C THR A 199 -3.27 16.74 8.88
N LYS A 200 -2.38 17.49 9.52
CA LYS A 200 -1.05 17.01 9.93
C LYS A 200 -1.13 16.10 11.16
N LEU A 201 -2.08 16.34 12.06
CA LEU A 201 -2.45 15.40 13.12
C LEU A 201 -3.02 14.10 12.53
N SER A 202 -3.88 14.20 11.51
CA SER A 202 -4.48 13.06 10.81
C SER A 202 -3.41 12.13 10.22
N ASN A 203 -2.33 12.67 9.65
CA ASN A 203 -1.21 11.87 9.13
C ASN A 203 -0.53 11.02 10.22
N ILE A 204 -0.41 11.51 11.46
CA ILE A 204 0.19 10.77 12.58
C ILE A 204 -0.79 9.71 13.12
N LEU A 205 -2.07 10.08 13.27
CA LEU A 205 -3.12 9.13 13.68
C LEU A 205 -3.25 7.98 12.67
N PHE A 206 -3.25 8.29 11.37
CA PHE A 206 -3.22 7.30 10.29
C PHE A 206 -2.01 6.38 10.40
N THR A 207 -0.83 6.94 10.64
CA THR A 207 0.42 6.17 10.79
C THR A 207 0.32 5.16 11.93
N LYS A 208 -0.14 5.59 13.10
CA LYS A 208 -0.24 4.74 14.30
C LYS A 208 -1.32 3.68 14.12
N GLU A 209 -2.46 4.03 13.52
CA GLU A 209 -3.53 3.07 13.24
C GLU A 209 -3.12 2.04 12.19
N LEU A 210 -2.44 2.45 11.12
CA LEU A 210 -1.89 1.53 10.12
C LEU A 210 -0.90 0.55 10.76
N ALA A 211 0.03 1.04 11.59
CA ALA A 211 0.98 0.20 12.32
C ALA A 211 0.26 -0.81 13.26
N ARG A 212 -0.77 -0.36 13.98
CA ARG A 212 -1.58 -1.22 14.87
C ARG A 212 -2.31 -2.30 14.08
N ARG A 213 -2.89 -1.95 12.92
CA ARG A 213 -3.59 -2.90 12.05
C ARG A 213 -2.65 -3.90 11.38
N ILE A 214 -1.48 -3.46 10.92
CA ILE A 214 -0.41 -4.34 10.38
C ILE A 214 -0.04 -5.39 11.41
N LYS A 215 0.25 -4.95 12.65
CA LYS A 215 0.60 -5.83 13.76
C LYS A 215 -0.54 -6.79 14.10
N ALA A 216 -1.77 -6.29 14.22
CA ALA A 216 -2.94 -7.11 14.54
C ALA A 216 -3.26 -8.15 13.45
N ALA A 217 -2.96 -7.84 12.19
CA ALA A 217 -3.13 -8.74 11.06
C ALA A 217 -1.99 -9.76 10.90
N GLY A 218 -0.91 -9.65 11.69
CA GLY A 218 0.27 -10.51 11.58
C GLY A 218 1.05 -10.31 10.27
N VAL A 219 0.92 -9.16 9.63
CA VAL A 219 1.70 -8.81 8.44
C VAL A 219 3.13 -8.50 8.87
N GLN A 220 4.10 -9.23 8.32
CA GLN A 220 5.52 -9.04 8.62
C GLN A 220 6.21 -8.21 7.54
N GLY A 221 7.24 -7.46 7.94
CA GLY A 221 8.11 -6.73 7.02
C GLY A 221 7.51 -5.48 6.37
N VAL A 222 6.28 -5.08 6.70
CA VAL A 222 5.73 -3.77 6.32
C VAL A 222 5.70 -2.86 7.53
N THR A 223 6.22 -1.65 7.41
CA THR A 223 6.26 -0.66 8.49
C THR A 223 5.56 0.63 8.08
N SER A 224 4.87 1.28 9.03
CA SER A 224 4.25 2.59 8.83
C SER A 224 4.80 3.55 9.87
N VAL A 225 5.41 4.64 9.41
CA VAL A 225 6.06 5.64 10.26
C VAL A 225 5.72 7.05 9.81
N ALA A 226 5.92 8.02 10.69
CA ALA A 226 5.70 9.42 10.40
C ALA A 226 6.95 10.24 10.70
N CYS A 227 7.03 11.42 10.09
CA CYS A 227 8.07 12.38 10.38
C CYS A 227 7.56 13.81 10.20
N HIS A 228 8.36 14.81 10.59
CA HIS A 228 8.18 16.19 10.14
C HIS A 228 9.53 16.84 9.83
N PRO A 229 9.56 17.79 8.90
CA PRO A 229 10.81 18.38 8.40
C PRO A 229 11.32 19.56 9.25
N GLY A 230 10.61 19.92 10.32
CA GLY A 230 10.86 21.16 11.07
C GLY A 230 10.39 22.40 10.31
N ILE A 231 11.07 23.53 10.54
CA ILE A 231 10.83 24.79 9.82
C ILE A 231 11.76 24.84 8.61
N THR A 232 11.26 24.37 7.46
CA THR A 232 12.02 24.33 6.20
C THR A 232 11.55 25.43 5.25
N ALA A 233 12.50 26.11 4.60
CA ALA A 233 12.21 27.05 3.52
C ALA A 233 11.68 26.29 2.29
N THR A 234 10.38 26.03 2.24
CA THR A 234 9.72 25.31 1.14
C THR A 234 8.87 26.24 0.29
N SER A 235 8.65 25.84 -0.96
CA SER A 235 7.68 26.46 -1.88
C SER A 235 6.26 26.49 -1.31
N LEU A 236 5.95 25.63 -0.33
CA LEU A 236 4.66 25.59 0.36
C LEU A 236 4.40 26.91 1.11
N ALA A 237 5.43 27.50 1.74
CA ALA A 237 5.31 28.77 2.43
C ALA A 237 5.12 29.95 1.46
N THR A 238 5.78 29.93 0.29
CA THR A 238 5.68 31.00 -0.70
C THR A 238 4.36 30.98 -1.47
N VAL A 239 3.82 29.80 -1.80
CA VAL A 239 2.49 29.67 -2.42
C VAL A 239 1.37 30.09 -1.45
N SER A 240 1.51 29.76 -0.17
CA SER A 240 0.54 30.19 0.87
C SER A 240 0.58 31.70 1.10
N ALA A 241 1.78 32.31 1.15
CA ALA A 241 1.95 33.75 1.31
C ALA A 241 1.40 34.56 0.11
N ALA A 242 1.46 34.01 -1.10
CA ALA A 242 0.90 34.65 -2.30
C ALA A 242 -0.65 34.57 -2.39
N SER A 243 -1.30 33.78 -1.52
CA SER A 243 -2.74 33.49 -1.59
C SER A 243 -3.52 33.94 -0.35
N SER A 244 -2.92 34.71 0.56
CA SER A 244 -3.54 35.22 1.78
C SER A 244 -3.36 36.73 1.93
N ASP A 245 -4.46 37.46 2.11
CA ASP A 245 -4.49 38.88 2.56
C ASP A 245 -4.40 39.03 4.09
N SER A 246 -4.13 37.96 4.84
CA SER A 246 -4.14 37.98 6.30
C SER A 246 -2.81 38.48 6.87
N TRP A 247 -2.87 39.58 7.62
CA TRP A 247 -1.76 40.17 8.38
C TRP A 247 -1.04 39.19 9.33
N LEU A 248 -1.71 38.10 9.72
CA LEU A 248 -1.13 37.01 10.51
C LEU A 248 -0.06 36.25 9.73
N TRP A 249 -0.21 36.10 8.40
CA TRP A 249 0.82 35.53 7.53
C TRP A 249 2.02 36.44 7.41
N TRP A 250 1.85 37.77 7.40
CA TRP A 250 2.96 38.72 7.49
C TRP A 250 3.73 38.59 8.81
N MET A 251 3.03 38.33 9.92
CA MET A 251 3.65 38.09 11.23
C MET A 251 4.37 36.75 11.31
N VAL A 252 3.78 35.67 10.80
CA VAL A 252 4.44 34.35 10.66
C VAL A 252 5.67 34.48 9.75
N TYR A 253 5.57 35.21 8.64
CA TYR A 253 6.69 35.49 7.74
C TYR A 253 7.81 36.25 8.45
N LYS A 254 7.51 37.30 9.22
CA LYS A 254 8.48 38.10 10.00
C LYS A 254 9.14 37.32 11.15
N VAL A 255 8.40 36.43 11.81
CA VAL A 255 8.96 35.54 12.86
C VAL A 255 9.80 34.41 12.23
N THR A 256 9.43 33.90 11.05
CA THR A 256 10.23 32.92 10.28
C THR A 256 11.44 33.53 9.54
N ASP A 257 11.53 34.85 9.47
CA ASP A 257 12.72 35.58 8.97
C ASP A 257 13.80 35.75 10.04
N TRP A 258 13.42 35.60 11.31
CA TRP A 258 14.31 35.76 12.47
C TRP A 258 14.84 34.42 13.02
N SER A 259 14.30 33.29 12.53
CA SER A 259 14.77 31.93 12.85
C SER A 259 15.58 31.36 11.69
N PRO A 260 16.74 30.70 11.92
CA PRO A 260 17.50 30.09 10.83
C PRO A 260 16.68 28.98 10.18
N ARG A 261 16.03 29.28 9.03
CA ARG A 261 15.27 28.30 8.25
C ARG A 261 16.21 27.19 7.82
N GLN A 262 15.82 25.94 8.04
CA GLN A 262 16.61 24.83 7.53
C GLN A 262 16.55 24.78 6.01
N SER A 263 17.68 24.45 5.39
CA SER A 263 17.74 24.16 3.96
C SER A 263 16.85 22.96 3.63
N CYS A 264 16.37 22.86 2.39
CA CYS A 264 15.58 21.69 1.96
C CYS A 264 16.32 20.35 2.18
N PRO A 265 17.64 20.23 1.94
CA PRO A 265 18.40 19.03 2.29
C PRO A 265 18.32 18.67 3.78
N MET A 266 18.44 19.66 4.68
CA MET A 266 18.28 19.44 6.12
C MET A 266 16.86 19.00 6.48
N GLY A 267 15.84 19.63 5.89
CA GLY A 267 14.44 19.25 6.10
C GLY A 267 14.06 17.87 5.56
N ALA A 268 14.83 17.32 4.62
CA ALA A 268 14.65 15.96 4.11
C ALA A 268 15.22 14.89 5.05
N LEU A 269 16.14 15.21 5.96
CA LEU A 269 16.79 14.24 6.83
C LEU A 269 15.80 13.42 7.69
N PRO A 270 14.78 14.00 8.36
CA PRO A 270 13.79 13.21 9.09
C PRO A 270 13.01 12.24 8.19
N THR A 271 12.71 12.64 6.96
CA THR A 271 12.02 11.81 5.98
C THR A 271 12.91 10.65 5.52
N LEU A 272 14.17 10.94 5.21
CA LEU A 272 15.16 9.94 4.81
C LEU A 272 15.46 8.96 5.95
N TYR A 273 15.60 9.44 7.20
CA TYR A 273 15.76 8.58 8.37
C TYR A 273 14.57 7.65 8.53
N ALA A 274 13.37 8.22 8.53
CA ALA A 274 12.14 7.45 8.60
C ALA A 274 12.07 6.41 7.47
N ALA A 275 12.54 6.73 6.26
CA ALA A 275 12.51 5.85 5.09
C ALA A 275 13.56 4.73 5.12
N THR A 276 14.78 4.99 5.62
CA THR A 276 15.93 4.09 5.42
C THR A 276 16.67 3.67 6.68
N GLY A 277 16.32 4.22 7.84
CA GLY A 277 16.89 3.81 9.13
C GLY A 277 16.63 2.32 9.41
N SER A 278 17.65 1.64 9.95
CA SER A 278 17.64 0.20 10.22
C SER A 278 16.92 -0.18 11.52
N ASP A 279 16.82 0.75 12.46
CA ASP A 279 16.19 0.63 13.79
C ASP A 279 14.76 1.23 13.84
N VAL A 280 14.19 1.51 12.66
CA VAL A 280 12.87 2.12 12.52
C VAL A 280 11.78 1.06 12.67
N GLU A 281 10.85 1.30 13.60
CA GLU A 281 9.74 0.43 13.95
C GLU A 281 8.38 1.06 13.61
N GLY A 282 7.36 0.22 13.45
CA GLY A 282 6.00 0.69 13.18
C GLY A 282 5.47 1.63 14.28
N GLY A 283 4.89 2.75 13.85
CA GLY A 283 4.30 3.78 14.72
C GLY A 283 5.27 4.85 15.20
N ASP A 284 6.53 4.80 14.77
CA ASP A 284 7.53 5.82 15.05
C ASP A 284 7.17 7.19 14.48
N PHE A 285 7.71 8.21 15.15
CA PHE A 285 7.65 9.61 14.73
C PHE A 285 9.04 10.24 14.83
N PHE A 286 9.49 10.88 13.75
CA PHE A 286 10.80 11.52 13.69
C PHE A 286 10.69 13.02 13.41
N GLY A 287 11.56 13.80 14.03
CA GLY A 287 11.66 15.24 13.81
C GLY A 287 13.08 15.72 14.08
N PRO A 288 13.36 17.01 13.89
CA PRO A 288 14.70 17.53 14.06
C PRO A 288 15.02 17.83 15.54
N LYS A 289 16.25 17.53 15.99
CA LYS A 289 16.69 17.53 17.40
C LYS A 289 16.42 18.82 18.17
N HIS A 290 16.73 19.98 17.59
CA HIS A 290 16.74 21.24 18.32
C HIS A 290 15.39 21.92 18.23
N LEU A 291 14.76 22.10 19.40
CA LEU A 291 13.44 22.72 19.55
C LEU A 291 12.35 22.08 18.69
N LYS A 292 12.58 20.88 18.16
CA LYS A 292 11.70 20.22 17.18
C LYS A 292 11.58 21.01 15.88
N THR A 293 12.39 22.06 15.67
CA THR A 293 12.30 22.98 14.53
C THR A 293 13.48 22.86 13.58
N PHE A 294 14.67 22.53 14.07
CA PHE A 294 15.88 22.40 13.26
C PHE A 294 16.88 21.39 13.84
N GLY A 295 17.74 20.83 13.00
CA GLY A 295 18.80 19.91 13.36
C GLY A 295 18.66 18.54 12.71
N TYR A 296 19.46 17.60 13.20
CA TYR A 296 19.49 16.22 12.73
C TYR A 296 18.30 15.41 13.25
N PRO A 297 17.91 14.34 12.55
CA PRO A 297 16.74 13.57 12.91
C PRO A 297 16.89 12.95 14.29
N VAL A 298 15.83 13.01 15.07
CA VAL A 298 15.67 12.29 16.34
C VAL A 298 14.30 11.65 16.38
N ARG A 299 14.19 10.58 17.15
CA ARG A 299 12.91 9.98 17.48
C ARG A 299 12.19 10.92 18.44
N GLU A 300 10.99 11.33 18.10
CA GLU A 300 10.19 12.28 18.88
C GLU A 300 8.93 11.63 19.42
N ASP A 301 8.48 12.14 20.56
CA ASP A 301 7.12 11.91 21.01
C ASP A 301 6.18 12.98 20.40
N PRO A 302 5.15 12.58 19.61
CA PRO A 302 4.18 13.51 19.04
C PRO A 302 3.17 14.00 20.09
N SER A 303 2.23 14.88 19.72
CA SER A 303 1.24 15.43 20.65
C SER A 303 0.37 14.36 21.33
N GLU A 304 -0.18 14.65 22.51
CA GLU A 304 -1.10 13.74 23.22
C GLU A 304 -2.31 13.36 22.35
N LEU A 305 -2.87 14.31 21.61
CA LEU A 305 -3.98 14.05 20.68
C LEU A 305 -3.62 12.98 19.63
N SER A 306 -2.36 12.96 19.17
CA SER A 306 -1.91 11.97 18.19
C SER A 306 -1.82 10.55 18.75
N LYS A 307 -1.89 10.38 20.07
CA LYS A 307 -1.90 9.09 20.76
C LYS A 307 -3.32 8.54 20.96
N SER A 308 -4.37 9.30 20.61
CA SER A 308 -5.76 8.87 20.74
C SER A 308 -6.08 7.71 19.81
N GLU A 309 -6.27 6.51 20.38
CA GLU A 309 -6.74 5.35 19.62
C GLU A 309 -8.18 5.51 19.10
N SER A 310 -9.05 6.19 19.86
CA SER A 310 -10.42 6.49 19.44
C SER A 310 -10.39 7.37 18.19
N GLY A 311 -9.67 8.49 18.26
CA GLY A 311 -9.50 9.41 17.15
C GLY A 311 -8.92 8.75 15.91
N ALA A 312 -7.92 7.87 16.07
CA ALA A 312 -7.31 7.15 14.96
C ALA A 312 -8.29 6.16 14.29
N LYS A 313 -9.11 5.44 15.06
CA LYS A 313 -10.15 4.53 14.55
C LYS A 313 -11.28 5.28 13.85
N LYS A 314 -11.72 6.41 14.42
CA LYS A 314 -12.75 7.28 13.82
C LYS A 314 -12.24 7.91 12.53
N LEU A 315 -11.01 8.42 12.51
CA LEU A 315 -10.35 8.92 11.30
C LEU A 315 -10.25 7.84 10.22
N TRP A 316 -9.85 6.62 10.56
CA TRP A 316 -9.80 5.51 9.60
C TRP A 316 -11.16 5.22 8.98
N THR A 317 -12.19 5.09 9.81
CA THR A 317 -13.56 4.82 9.38
C THR A 317 -14.10 5.94 8.50
N LEU A 318 -13.83 7.19 8.87
CA LEU A 318 -14.14 8.36 8.06
C LEU A 318 -13.43 8.29 6.71
N SER A 319 -12.15 7.95 6.70
CA SER A 319 -11.33 7.89 5.48
C SER A 319 -11.82 6.81 4.52
N GLU A 320 -12.14 5.61 5.01
CA GLU A 320 -12.76 4.54 4.21
C GLU A 320 -14.09 4.99 3.60
N ARG A 321 -14.94 5.64 4.41
CA ARG A 321 -16.24 6.16 3.96
C ARG A 321 -16.10 7.22 2.87
N LEU A 322 -15.23 8.21 3.06
CA LEU A 322 -15.06 9.33 2.12
C LEU A 322 -14.34 8.88 0.85
N THR A 323 -13.35 7.99 0.96
CA THR A 323 -12.65 7.46 -0.23
C THR A 323 -13.43 6.36 -0.94
N LYS A 324 -14.51 5.85 -0.33
CA LYS A 324 -15.30 4.69 -0.81
C LYS A 324 -14.42 3.45 -1.00
N LEU A 325 -13.35 3.33 -0.22
CA LEU A 325 -12.41 2.22 -0.23
C LEU A 325 -12.47 1.46 1.08
N SER A 326 -12.33 0.14 1.02
CA SER A 326 -12.02 -0.67 2.20
C SER A 326 -10.52 -0.92 2.22
N PHE A 327 -9.87 -0.58 3.33
CA PHE A 327 -8.44 -0.80 3.48
C PHE A 327 -8.18 -2.12 4.23
N ASP A 328 -8.21 -3.23 3.49
CA ASP A 328 -7.96 -4.55 4.04
C ASP A 328 -6.46 -4.81 4.23
N ILE A 329 -6.05 -4.91 5.50
CA ILE A 329 -4.66 -5.18 5.89
C ILE A 329 -4.36 -6.69 5.92
N LYS A 330 -5.39 -7.54 5.97
CA LYS A 330 -5.23 -8.98 6.23
C LYS A 330 -4.45 -9.69 5.13
N ASN A 331 -3.73 -10.74 5.52
CA ASN A 331 -3.16 -11.67 4.56
C ASN A 331 -4.31 -12.47 3.93
N SER A 332 -4.46 -12.35 2.61
CA SER A 332 -5.27 -13.29 1.84
C SER A 332 -4.76 -14.69 2.15
N SER A 333 -5.55 -15.44 2.91
CA SER A 333 -5.19 -16.78 3.36
C SER A 333 -5.51 -17.75 2.24
N ALA A 334 -4.50 -18.42 1.70
CA ALA A 334 -4.68 -19.43 0.66
C ALA A 334 -5.12 -20.76 1.30
N ILE A 335 -6.25 -21.32 0.88
CA ILE A 335 -6.71 -22.67 1.27
C ILE A 335 -6.22 -23.67 0.22
N VAL A 336 -5.28 -24.53 0.60
CA VAL A 336 -4.78 -25.61 -0.26
C VAL A 336 -5.58 -26.87 0.03
N VAL A 337 -6.25 -27.42 -0.98
CA VAL A 337 -6.86 -28.75 -0.93
C VAL A 337 -5.93 -29.72 -1.66
N THR A 338 -5.45 -30.77 -0.99
CA THR A 338 -4.69 -31.86 -1.63
C THR A 338 -5.43 -33.18 -1.46
N TRP A 339 -5.30 -34.06 -2.45
CA TRP A 339 -5.82 -35.43 -2.43
C TRP A 339 -4.72 -36.44 -2.80
N GLN A 340 -4.86 -37.66 -2.31
CA GLN A 340 -4.02 -38.80 -2.69
C GLN A 340 -4.90 -40.07 -2.80
N ARG A 341 -4.85 -40.81 -3.91
CA ARG A 341 -5.52 -42.12 -4.05
C ARG A 341 -4.65 -43.16 -3.36
N THR A 342 -5.26 -43.98 -2.53
CA THR A 342 -4.70 -45.27 -2.10
C THR A 342 -5.57 -46.39 -2.65
N VAL A 343 -5.40 -46.72 -3.93
CA VAL A 343 -5.83 -48.02 -4.49
C VAL A 343 -4.81 -48.42 -5.58
N PRO A 344 -4.26 -49.64 -5.57
CA PRO A 344 -3.44 -50.13 -6.67
C PRO A 344 -4.36 -50.43 -7.87
N VAL A 345 -4.13 -49.77 -9.00
CA VAL A 345 -4.83 -50.07 -10.27
C VAL A 345 -3.94 -51.02 -11.09
N PRO A 346 -4.46 -52.13 -11.63
CA PRO A 346 -3.68 -52.97 -12.54
C PRO A 346 -3.34 -52.21 -13.83
N THR A 347 -2.08 -52.24 -14.21
CA THR A 347 -1.55 -51.72 -15.47
C THR A 347 -2.22 -52.42 -16.65
N SER A 348 -3.17 -51.76 -17.34
CA SER A 348 -3.47 -52.00 -18.78
C SER A 348 -4.60 -51.15 -19.38
N THR A 349 -5.19 -50.16 -18.70
CA THR A 349 -6.19 -49.29 -19.34
C THR A 349 -5.85 -47.82 -19.11
N LEU A 350 -5.53 -47.11 -20.21
CA LEU A 350 -5.42 -45.65 -20.25
C LEU A 350 -6.80 -45.05 -19.91
N SER A 351 -7.00 -44.67 -18.65
CA SER A 351 -8.16 -43.89 -18.23
C SER A 351 -7.71 -42.62 -17.53
N GLU A 352 -8.15 -41.49 -18.06
CA GLU A 352 -7.88 -40.11 -17.66
C GLU A 352 -8.06 -39.88 -16.15
N ILE A 353 -7.12 -39.16 -15.53
CA ILE A 353 -7.22 -38.69 -14.14
C ILE A 353 -7.23 -37.16 -14.18
N ALA A 354 -8.41 -36.55 -14.03
CA ALA A 354 -8.55 -35.11 -13.87
C ALA A 354 -8.65 -34.73 -12.37
N PHE A 355 -7.92 -33.70 -11.95
CA PHE A 355 -8.03 -33.09 -10.63
C PHE A 355 -8.41 -31.63 -10.72
N LEU A 356 -9.43 -31.23 -9.95
CA LEU A 356 -9.80 -29.83 -9.75
C LEU A 356 -9.50 -29.45 -8.30
N THR A 357 -8.59 -28.50 -8.11
CA THR A 357 -8.22 -27.99 -6.79
C THR A 357 -8.71 -26.55 -6.64
N PHE A 358 -9.62 -26.32 -5.70
CA PHE A 358 -10.19 -25.00 -5.43
C PHE A 358 -9.42 -24.28 -4.32
N PHE A 359 -9.04 -23.02 -4.54
CA PHE A 359 -8.67 -22.09 -3.48
C PHE A 359 -9.83 -21.12 -3.27
N SER A 360 -10.04 -20.65 -2.05
CA SER A 360 -10.88 -19.47 -1.78
C SER A 360 -10.17 -18.58 -0.77
N SER A 361 -9.99 -17.31 -1.10
CA SER A 361 -9.22 -16.30 -0.35
C SER A 361 -9.95 -15.72 0.87
N LEU A 362 -10.82 -16.50 1.51
CA LEU A 362 -11.82 -15.99 2.43
C LEU A 362 -11.36 -15.97 3.89
N PRO A 363 -11.80 -14.98 4.69
CA PRO A 363 -11.49 -14.93 6.11
C PRO A 363 -12.02 -16.20 6.78
N CYS A 364 -11.10 -17.01 7.30
CA CYS A 364 -11.36 -18.34 7.83
C CYS A 364 -12.14 -18.27 9.16
N GLY A 365 -13.47 -18.22 9.09
CA GLY A 365 -14.37 -18.63 10.17
C GLY A 365 -14.76 -20.10 10.05
N LYS A 366 -15.18 -20.75 11.15
CA LYS A 366 -15.67 -22.15 11.16
C LYS A 366 -16.78 -22.39 10.11
N THR A 367 -17.55 -21.35 9.79
CA THR A 367 -18.68 -21.38 8.84
C THR A 367 -18.23 -21.60 7.39
N SER A 368 -17.18 -20.92 6.92
CA SER A 368 -16.71 -21.00 5.53
C SER A 368 -16.10 -22.37 5.21
N LYS A 369 -15.36 -22.95 6.15
CA LYS A 369 -14.84 -24.33 6.05
C LYS A 369 -15.97 -25.36 5.98
N THR A 370 -17.06 -25.11 6.71
CA THR A 370 -18.23 -26.00 6.73
C THR A 370 -19.02 -25.91 5.42
N LEU A 371 -19.18 -24.72 4.86
CA LEU A 371 -19.88 -24.51 3.59
C LEU A 371 -19.11 -25.14 2.41
N LEU A 372 -17.81 -24.89 2.30
CA LEU A 372 -16.95 -25.49 1.26
C LEU A 372 -16.96 -27.02 1.37
N ARG A 373 -16.88 -27.55 2.60
CA ARG A 373 -16.97 -29.00 2.84
C ARG A 373 -18.33 -29.56 2.44
N LYS A 374 -19.44 -28.86 2.71
CA LYS A 374 -20.79 -29.27 2.27
C LYS A 374 -20.90 -29.28 0.74
N CYS A 375 -20.36 -28.28 0.04
CA CYS A 375 -20.34 -28.24 -1.42
C CYS A 375 -19.53 -29.40 -2.01
N LEU A 376 -18.32 -29.65 -1.48
CA LEU A 376 -17.49 -30.78 -1.91
C LEU A 376 -18.18 -32.13 -1.63
N MET A 377 -18.85 -32.30 -0.49
CA MET A 377 -19.61 -33.53 -0.22
C MET A 377 -20.82 -33.69 -1.17
N GLN A 378 -21.51 -32.60 -1.53
CA GLN A 378 -22.58 -32.62 -2.54
C GLN A 378 -22.08 -32.96 -3.95
N TRP A 379 -20.79 -32.76 -4.22
CA TRP A 379 -20.12 -33.17 -5.45
C TRP A 379 -19.55 -34.59 -5.42
N GLY A 380 -19.86 -35.38 -4.37
CA GLY A 380 -19.53 -36.80 -4.29
C GLY A 380 -18.21 -37.14 -3.56
N PHE A 381 -17.50 -36.16 -3.03
CA PHE A 381 -16.26 -36.38 -2.27
C PHE A 381 -16.56 -36.90 -0.86
N ARG A 382 -15.88 -37.94 -0.37
CA ARG A 382 -16.12 -38.49 0.99
C ARG A 382 -15.37 -37.71 2.07
N HIS A 383 -15.89 -37.75 3.29
CA HIS A 383 -15.37 -36.97 4.43
C HIS A 383 -13.88 -37.21 4.76
N LYS A 384 -13.33 -38.40 4.41
CA LYS A 384 -11.92 -38.79 4.61
C LYS A 384 -10.97 -38.30 3.50
N GLU A 385 -11.51 -37.83 2.38
CA GLU A 385 -10.77 -37.48 1.15
C GLU A 385 -10.49 -35.96 1.03
N VAL A 386 -10.95 -35.16 2.00
CA VAL A 386 -10.80 -33.69 2.01
C VAL A 386 -9.93 -33.25 3.20
N ARG A 387 -8.70 -32.78 2.93
CA ARG A 387 -7.83 -32.11 3.93
C ARG A 387 -7.70 -30.63 3.62
N LEU A 388 -8.00 -29.78 4.60
CA LEU A 388 -7.87 -28.33 4.54
C LEU A 388 -6.55 -27.91 5.21
N LEU A 389 -5.58 -27.43 4.45
CA LEU A 389 -4.31 -26.94 5.00
C LEU A 389 -4.36 -25.43 5.25
N SER A 390 -3.77 -24.98 6.36
CA SER A 390 -3.75 -23.57 6.78
C SER A 390 -2.58 -22.75 6.23
N HIS A 391 -1.66 -23.36 5.46
CA HIS A 391 -0.42 -22.74 4.98
C HIS A 391 -0.08 -23.14 3.53
N LYS A 392 0.59 -22.25 2.78
CA LYS A 392 1.15 -22.56 1.45
C LYS A 392 2.29 -23.59 1.58
N PRO A 393 2.30 -24.71 0.82
CA PRO A 393 3.47 -25.57 0.75
C PRO A 393 4.57 -24.88 -0.07
N ARG A 394 5.83 -25.04 0.34
CA ARG A 394 6.99 -24.69 -0.51
C ARG A 394 7.17 -25.80 -1.55
N TYR A 395 6.75 -25.58 -2.79
CA TYR A 395 7.17 -26.42 -3.92
C TYR A 395 8.38 -25.77 -4.60
N ARG A 396 9.45 -26.55 -4.87
CA ARG A 396 10.53 -26.16 -5.79
C ARG A 396 10.05 -26.48 -7.21
N LEU A 397 10.10 -25.50 -8.11
CA LEU A 397 9.93 -25.72 -9.54
C LEU A 397 11.08 -26.61 -10.05
N HIS A 398 10.76 -27.79 -10.57
CA HIS A 398 11.62 -28.45 -11.56
C HIS A 398 11.25 -27.90 -12.94
N GLN A 399 12.26 -27.56 -13.74
CA GLN A 399 12.17 -26.75 -14.97
C GLN A 399 11.48 -27.41 -16.18
N ASP A 400 10.96 -28.64 -16.06
CA ASP A 400 10.41 -29.37 -17.21
C ASP A 400 8.88 -29.47 -17.13
N VAL A 401 8.18 -28.41 -17.50
CA VAL A 401 6.73 -28.44 -17.76
C VAL A 401 6.43 -27.60 -19.00
N GLY A 402 6.07 -28.28 -20.09
CA GLY A 402 5.70 -27.66 -21.36
C GLY A 402 4.41 -26.82 -21.27
N ALA A 403 4.31 -25.86 -22.18
CA ALA A 403 3.21 -24.92 -22.47
C ALA A 403 2.00 -24.89 -21.51
N VAL A 404 1.92 -23.79 -20.75
CA VAL A 404 0.72 -23.37 -20.00
C VAL A 404 -0.42 -23.03 -20.97
N PRO A 405 -1.68 -23.49 -20.78
CA PRO A 405 -2.80 -23.06 -21.61
C PRO A 405 -3.05 -21.56 -21.40
N GLN A 406 -3.22 -20.84 -22.51
CA GLN A 406 -3.57 -19.42 -22.47
C GLN A 406 -4.96 -19.18 -21.88
N ARG A 407 -5.11 -18.06 -21.17
CA ARG A 407 -6.34 -17.55 -20.50
C ARG A 407 -7.61 -17.63 -21.35
N SER A 408 -7.47 -17.59 -22.68
CA SER A 408 -8.55 -17.64 -23.67
C SER A 408 -9.43 -18.89 -23.62
N CYS A 409 -8.90 -20.06 -23.21
CA CYS A 409 -9.67 -21.31 -23.20
C CYS A 409 -10.68 -21.36 -22.04
N LEU A 410 -10.32 -20.82 -20.87
CA LEU A 410 -11.19 -20.80 -19.69
C LEU A 410 -12.33 -19.78 -19.84
N ASP A 411 -12.04 -18.63 -20.44
CA ASP A 411 -13.00 -17.56 -20.73
C ASP A 411 -14.12 -18.04 -21.67
N GLN A 412 -13.79 -18.92 -22.61
CA GLN A 412 -14.74 -19.56 -23.54
C GLN A 412 -15.68 -20.55 -22.85
N GLN A 413 -15.23 -21.26 -21.82
CA GLN A 413 -16.01 -22.31 -21.15
C GLN A 413 -16.86 -21.80 -19.98
N LEU A 414 -16.36 -20.84 -19.19
CA LEU A 414 -17.03 -20.35 -17.98
C LEU A 414 -17.71 -18.99 -18.13
N GLY A 415 -17.54 -18.34 -19.28
CA GLY A 415 -18.05 -17.01 -19.57
C GLY A 415 -17.18 -15.88 -18.99
N THR A 416 -17.17 -14.74 -19.69
CA THR A 416 -16.29 -13.58 -19.43
C THR A 416 -16.44 -12.95 -18.05
N LYS A 417 -17.62 -13.08 -17.43
CA LYS A 417 -17.93 -12.50 -16.11
C LYS A 417 -17.39 -13.33 -14.93
N VAL A 418 -17.16 -14.63 -15.13
CA VAL A 418 -16.49 -15.50 -14.15
C VAL A 418 -14.99 -15.36 -14.28
N ALA A 419 -14.49 -15.22 -15.51
CA ALA A 419 -13.09 -14.98 -15.81
C ALA A 419 -12.53 -13.68 -15.21
N SER A 420 -13.33 -12.60 -15.16
CA SER A 420 -12.92 -11.33 -14.54
C SER A 420 -12.71 -11.42 -13.03
N ASP A 421 -13.38 -12.38 -12.38
CA ASP A 421 -13.35 -12.57 -10.92
C ASP A 421 -12.21 -13.51 -10.48
N ILE A 422 -11.49 -14.08 -11.46
CA ILE A 422 -10.34 -14.98 -11.27
C ILE A 422 -9.03 -14.18 -11.40
N LEU A 423 -8.28 -14.12 -10.29
CA LEU A 423 -7.03 -13.38 -10.19
C LEU A 423 -5.88 -14.03 -10.96
N SER A 424 -5.82 -15.37 -11.01
CA SER A 424 -4.82 -16.11 -11.81
C SER A 424 -5.21 -17.57 -12.05
N VAL A 425 -4.69 -18.15 -13.13
CA VAL A 425 -4.79 -19.58 -13.47
C VAL A 425 -3.41 -20.14 -13.77
N LEU A 426 -3.01 -21.21 -13.10
CA LEU A 426 -1.78 -21.96 -13.41
C LEU A 426 -2.14 -23.41 -13.70
N ALA A 427 -1.63 -23.94 -14.82
CA ALA A 427 -1.78 -25.34 -15.20
C ALA A 427 -0.41 -25.99 -15.31
N PHE A 428 -0.29 -27.23 -14.82
CA PHE A 428 0.90 -28.06 -14.95
C PHE A 428 0.56 -29.35 -15.69
N GLY A 429 1.46 -29.81 -16.57
CA GLY A 429 1.37 -31.12 -17.21
C GLY A 429 2.75 -31.70 -17.51
N SER A 430 3.04 -32.89 -16.97
CA SER A 430 4.14 -33.73 -17.45
C SER A 430 3.59 -34.91 -18.25
N GLY A 431 4.32 -35.31 -19.29
CA GLY A 431 3.84 -36.18 -20.37
C GLY A 431 3.41 -37.61 -19.99
N ALA A 432 2.80 -38.27 -20.99
CA ALA A 432 2.33 -39.66 -21.06
C ALA A 432 1.86 -40.27 -19.72
N GLY A 433 0.67 -39.82 -19.28
CA GLY A 433 0.03 -40.20 -18.02
C GLY A 433 -0.36 -38.99 -17.16
N SER A 434 -0.75 -37.89 -17.81
CA SER A 434 -0.68 -36.54 -17.26
C SER A 434 -1.70 -36.27 -16.15
N VAL A 435 -1.18 -35.82 -14.99
CA VAL A 435 -1.97 -35.20 -13.91
C VAL A 435 -2.05 -33.70 -14.19
N GLY A 436 -3.25 -33.18 -14.42
CA GLY A 436 -3.49 -31.74 -14.56
C GLY A 436 -3.82 -31.10 -13.21
N VAL A 437 -3.12 -30.04 -12.83
CA VAL A 437 -3.46 -29.21 -11.66
C VAL A 437 -3.80 -27.81 -12.14
N VAL A 438 -5.06 -27.39 -11.95
CA VAL A 438 -5.51 -26.01 -12.21
C VAL A 438 -5.61 -25.28 -10.88
N LEU A 439 -4.85 -24.20 -10.72
CA LEU A 439 -4.91 -23.31 -9.55
C LEU A 439 -5.77 -22.09 -9.91
N VAL A 440 -6.78 -21.75 -9.11
CA VAL A 440 -7.67 -20.60 -9.35
C VAL A 440 -7.72 -19.73 -8.09
N ASP A 441 -7.35 -18.44 -8.22
CA ASP A 441 -7.40 -17.46 -7.13
C ASP A 441 -8.60 -16.51 -7.31
N PHE A 442 -9.32 -16.18 -6.23
CA PHE A 442 -10.60 -15.43 -6.29
C PHE A 442 -10.52 -14.12 -5.51
N ALA A 443 -11.33 -13.14 -5.92
CA ALA A 443 -11.41 -11.85 -5.25
C ALA A 443 -12.27 -11.85 -3.95
N ASP A 444 -13.41 -12.57 -3.92
CA ASP A 444 -14.30 -12.61 -2.76
C ASP A 444 -15.19 -13.88 -2.64
N LEU A 445 -16.04 -13.94 -1.61
CA LEU A 445 -16.89 -15.09 -1.23
C LEU A 445 -17.99 -15.36 -2.27
N ARG A 446 -18.56 -14.29 -2.81
CA ARG A 446 -19.63 -14.35 -3.81
C ARG A 446 -19.07 -14.76 -5.16
N SER A 447 -17.82 -14.42 -5.47
CA SER A 447 -17.10 -14.93 -6.64
C SER A 447 -16.92 -16.44 -6.58
N VAL A 448 -16.63 -17.01 -5.40
CA VAL A 448 -16.53 -18.46 -5.22
C VAL A 448 -17.87 -19.15 -5.43
N GLU A 449 -18.95 -18.64 -4.82
CA GLU A 449 -20.30 -19.19 -5.00
C GLU A 449 -20.76 -19.14 -6.46
N ARG A 450 -20.51 -18.01 -7.14
CA ARG A 450 -20.85 -17.83 -8.55
C ARG A 450 -20.03 -18.76 -9.46
N PHE A 451 -18.72 -18.88 -9.21
CA PHE A 451 -17.88 -19.86 -9.91
C PHE A 451 -18.41 -21.28 -9.70
N CYS A 452 -18.79 -21.66 -8.47
CA CYS A 452 -19.33 -22.98 -8.19
C CYS A 452 -20.66 -23.24 -8.92
N GLU A 453 -21.55 -22.26 -9.00
CA GLU A 453 -22.82 -22.37 -9.73
C GLU A 453 -22.63 -22.44 -11.24
N GLU A 454 -21.74 -21.63 -11.83
CA GLU A 454 -21.44 -21.70 -13.27
C GLU A 454 -20.66 -22.97 -13.63
N TRP A 455 -19.71 -23.39 -12.78
CA TRP A 455 -19.00 -24.65 -12.94
C TRP A 455 -19.95 -25.85 -12.85
N LYS A 456 -20.96 -25.82 -11.96
CA LYS A 456 -22.03 -26.84 -11.93
C LYS A 456 -22.81 -26.89 -13.25
N LYS A 457 -23.03 -25.76 -13.92
CA LYS A 457 -23.71 -25.73 -15.22
C LYS A 457 -22.82 -26.33 -16.31
N VAL A 458 -21.54 -25.96 -16.34
CA VAL A 458 -20.55 -26.53 -17.28
C VAL A 458 -20.36 -28.03 -17.05
N ALA A 459 -20.22 -28.47 -15.80
CA ALA A 459 -20.10 -29.88 -15.44
C ALA A 459 -21.36 -30.70 -15.73
N ARG A 460 -22.53 -30.06 -15.86
CA ARG A 460 -23.78 -30.69 -16.31
C ARG A 460 -23.94 -30.66 -17.83
N SER A 461 -23.40 -29.67 -18.52
CA SER A 461 -23.45 -29.58 -19.99
C SER A 461 -22.37 -30.41 -20.67
N VAL A 462 -21.26 -30.68 -19.98
CA VAL A 462 -20.32 -31.75 -20.32
C VAL A 462 -20.95 -33.04 -19.81
N GLU A 463 -21.92 -33.58 -20.56
CA GLU A 463 -22.30 -34.97 -20.39
C GLU A 463 -21.04 -35.81 -20.57
N LEU A 464 -20.55 -36.36 -19.45
CA LEU A 464 -19.78 -37.59 -19.36
C LEU A 464 -20.64 -38.74 -19.92
N ALA A 465 -20.96 -38.61 -21.20
CA ALA A 465 -21.70 -39.58 -21.97
C ALA A 465 -20.78 -40.76 -22.19
N ASP A 466 -21.23 -41.89 -21.65
CA ASP A 466 -20.85 -43.22 -22.05
C ASP A 466 -19.59 -43.81 -21.42
N GLN A 467 -19.68 -44.18 -20.14
CA GLN A 467 -19.11 -45.47 -19.71
C GLN A 467 -20.02 -46.14 -18.67
N GLN A 468 -20.54 -47.30 -19.04
CA GLN A 468 -21.30 -48.26 -18.25
C GLN A 468 -20.68 -48.58 -16.86
N HIS A 469 -19.40 -48.28 -16.64
CA HIS A 469 -18.68 -48.47 -15.37
C HIS A 469 -19.26 -47.73 -14.16
N TRP A 470 -19.98 -46.61 -14.33
CA TRP A 470 -20.51 -45.85 -13.17
C TRP A 470 -21.88 -46.32 -12.68
N LYS A 471 -22.64 -47.09 -13.47
CA LYS A 471 -23.90 -47.68 -13.02
C LYS A 471 -23.69 -48.81 -12.00
N ASP A 472 -22.56 -49.52 -12.10
CA ASP A 472 -22.20 -50.57 -11.16
C ASP A 472 -21.65 -50.03 -9.83
N PHE A 473 -21.24 -48.75 -9.79
CA PHE A 473 -20.77 -48.08 -8.57
C PHE A 473 -21.90 -47.53 -7.70
N TYR A 474 -23.10 -47.34 -8.26
CA TYR A 474 -24.25 -46.79 -7.54
C TYR A 474 -25.16 -47.87 -6.90
N LYS A 475 -24.97 -49.15 -7.25
CA LYS A 475 -25.42 -50.28 -6.44
C LYS A 475 -24.42 -50.53 -5.33
#